data_AF-F6U2H5-F1
#
_entry.id   AF-F6U2H5-F1
#
_cell.length_a   1.000
_cell.length_b   1.000
_cell.length_c   1.000
_cell.angle_alpha   90.00
_cell.angle_beta   90.00
_cell.angle_gamma   90.00
#
_symmetry.space_group_name_H-M   'P 1'
#
loop_
_entity.id
_entity.type
_entity.pdbx_description
1 polymer ?
#
loop_
_entity_poly.entity_id
_entity_poly.type
_entity_poly.pdbx_seq_one_letter_code
_entity_poly.pdbx_strand_id
1 'polypeptide(L)'
;MNQTLLILICVGGSSRPNCSHSLPGTLPRPSLRAENGSLVPQGGAVTFQCRGSEKAEFYRLEKMEGSERKGIKDVLKAEIEVEFSLSSVTWSHAGIYYCRYFHSTCWSESSNPLELFSFPFVAWNHAGTYYCLYRHSSDWSKPSDPLELVVTDAAALDYTVGNLVRLILAGLVLILLGILLIEHWQSSRRHKNWSREPLSE
;
A
#
# COMPACT_ATOMS: atom_id res chain seq x y z
N MET A 1 9.33 -61.92 -1.38
CA MET A 1 10.67 -61.44 -1.78
C MET A 1 10.68 -61.37 -3.30
N ASN A 2 10.80 -60.25 -4.00
CA ASN A 2 11.15 -58.88 -3.64
C ASN A 2 10.49 -57.99 -4.71
N GLN A 3 9.79 -56.94 -4.30
CA GLN A 3 9.09 -56.02 -5.20
C GLN A 3 9.95 -54.75 -5.31
N THR A 4 10.73 -54.65 -6.39
CA THR A 4 11.60 -53.49 -6.63
C THR A 4 10.74 -52.31 -7.08
N LEU A 5 10.40 -51.46 -6.11
CA LEU A 5 9.71 -50.19 -6.31
C LEU A 5 10.70 -49.18 -6.91
N LEU A 6 10.54 -48.84 -8.19
CA LEU A 6 11.18 -47.68 -8.82
C LEU A 6 10.52 -46.42 -8.26
N ILE A 7 11.08 -45.88 -7.18
CA ILE A 7 10.70 -44.56 -6.66
C ILE A 7 11.32 -43.52 -7.60
N LEU A 8 10.54 -43.02 -8.56
CA LEU A 8 10.83 -41.76 -9.23
C LEU A 8 10.62 -40.63 -8.21
N ILE A 9 11.71 -40.21 -7.56
CA ILE A 9 11.71 -38.97 -6.81
C ILE A 9 11.71 -37.84 -7.84
N CYS A 10 10.53 -37.37 -8.22
CA CYS A 10 10.39 -36.08 -8.89
C CYS A 10 10.78 -35.00 -7.87
N VAL A 11 12.07 -34.68 -7.78
CA VAL A 11 12.52 -33.43 -7.17
C VAL A 11 12.05 -32.33 -8.11
N GLY A 12 10.82 -31.84 -7.88
CA GLY A 12 10.19 -30.77 -8.61
C GLY A 12 10.88 -29.43 -8.34
N GLY A 13 12.10 -29.26 -8.83
CA GLY A 13 12.67 -27.94 -9.06
C GLY A 13 11.90 -27.31 -10.22
N SER A 14 10.89 -26.50 -9.92
CA SER A 14 10.19 -25.69 -10.93
C SER A 14 11.10 -24.55 -11.40
N SER A 15 12.22 -24.88 -12.05
CA SER A 15 12.98 -23.90 -12.81
C SER A 15 12.13 -23.50 -14.01
N ARG A 16 11.46 -22.36 -13.89
CA ARG A 16 10.71 -21.75 -15.00
C ARG A 16 11.65 -21.64 -16.20
N PRO A 17 11.25 -22.09 -17.40
CA PRO A 17 12.09 -21.99 -18.58
C PRO A 17 12.37 -20.52 -18.87
N ASN A 18 13.61 -20.11 -18.65
CA ASN A 18 14.12 -18.79 -19.02
C ASN A 18 14.72 -18.87 -20.41
N CYS A 19 14.47 -17.88 -21.25
CA CYS A 19 15.16 -17.80 -22.53
C CYS A 19 16.63 -17.42 -22.25
N SER A 20 17.57 -18.36 -22.33
CA SER A 20 19.01 -18.11 -22.11
C SER A 20 19.69 -17.53 -23.37
N HIS A 21 20.75 -16.75 -23.14
CA HIS A 21 21.52 -15.89 -24.07
C HIS A 21 22.17 -16.57 -25.30
N SER A 22 21.82 -17.81 -25.65
CA SER A 22 22.54 -18.59 -26.68
C SER A 22 21.77 -18.84 -27.98
N LEU A 23 20.74 -18.04 -28.32
CA LEU A 23 20.06 -18.11 -29.63
C LEU A 23 19.73 -16.74 -30.22
N PRO A 24 19.68 -16.61 -31.56
CA PRO A 24 19.22 -15.41 -32.24
C PRO A 24 17.71 -15.23 -31.98
N GLY A 25 17.36 -14.45 -30.96
CA GLY A 25 15.96 -14.26 -30.55
C GLY A 25 15.73 -13.97 -29.07
N THR A 26 16.72 -13.43 -28.35
CA THR A 26 16.61 -13.12 -26.92
C THR A 26 15.47 -12.13 -26.69
N LEU A 27 14.53 -12.50 -25.81
CA LEU A 27 13.46 -11.61 -25.37
C LEU A 27 14.09 -10.37 -24.71
N PRO A 28 13.76 -9.14 -25.14
CA PRO A 28 14.30 -7.95 -24.51
C PRO A 28 13.95 -7.89 -23.03
N ARG A 29 14.88 -7.37 -22.22
CA ARG A 29 14.61 -7.17 -20.80
C ARG A 29 13.50 -6.11 -20.64
N PRO A 30 12.44 -6.38 -19.87
CA PRO A 30 11.39 -5.40 -19.62
C PRO A 30 11.89 -4.26 -18.73
N SER A 31 11.20 -3.12 -18.78
CA SER A 31 11.40 -2.00 -17.85
C SER A 31 10.21 -1.88 -16.91
N LEU A 32 10.47 -1.55 -15.64
CA LEU A 32 9.47 -1.35 -14.61
C LEU A 32 9.59 0.08 -14.07
N ARG A 33 8.47 0.79 -13.99
CA ARG A 33 8.36 2.15 -13.45
C ARG A 33 7.15 2.24 -12.52
N ALA A 34 7.17 3.20 -11.62
CA ALA A 34 6.01 3.58 -10.83
C ALA A 34 5.52 4.94 -11.33
N GLU A 35 4.28 4.99 -11.82
CA GLU A 35 3.71 6.17 -12.48
C GLU A 35 3.70 7.39 -11.55
N ASN A 36 3.25 7.19 -10.31
CA ASN A 36 3.12 8.24 -9.30
C ASN A 36 4.36 8.33 -8.39
N GLY A 37 5.47 7.69 -8.77
CA GLY A 37 6.68 7.59 -7.97
C GLY A 37 6.72 6.40 -7.01
N SER A 38 7.87 6.18 -6.38
CA SER A 38 8.15 5.05 -5.48
C SER A 38 7.78 5.30 -4.02
N LEU A 39 7.51 6.54 -3.64
CA LEU A 39 7.17 6.95 -2.27
C LEU A 39 5.66 7.07 -2.14
N VAL A 40 5.03 6.17 -1.37
CA VAL A 40 3.57 6.07 -1.31
C VAL A 40 3.08 6.14 0.14
N PRO A 41 2.08 7.00 0.44
CA PRO A 41 1.47 7.01 1.77
C PRO A 41 0.80 5.69 2.09
N GLN A 42 0.80 5.32 3.37
CA GLN A 42 -0.05 4.24 3.84
C GLN A 42 -1.52 4.57 3.52
N GLY A 43 -2.24 3.58 2.97
CA GLY A 43 -3.60 3.74 2.44
C GLY A 43 -3.67 4.34 1.04
N GLY A 44 -2.56 4.88 0.51
CA GLY A 44 -2.48 5.40 -0.85
C GLY A 44 -2.43 4.30 -1.93
N ALA A 45 -2.41 4.73 -3.18
CA ALA A 45 -2.36 3.86 -4.35
C ALA A 45 -1.08 4.07 -5.16
N VAL A 46 -0.62 3.00 -5.81
CA VAL A 46 0.49 3.05 -6.77
C VAL A 46 0.18 2.17 -7.97
N THR A 47 0.52 2.68 -9.16
CA THR A 47 0.45 1.94 -10.41
C THR A 47 1.86 1.67 -10.90
N PHE A 48 2.21 0.39 -11.02
CA PHE A 48 3.43 -0.03 -11.70
C PHE A 48 3.17 -0.18 -13.19
N GLN A 49 4.01 0.45 -13.99
CA GLN A 49 3.97 0.37 -15.44
C GLN A 49 5.12 -0.53 -15.89
N CYS A 50 4.75 -1.68 -16.46
CA CYS A 50 5.71 -2.64 -16.98
C CYS A 50 5.68 -2.62 -18.50
N ARG A 51 6.81 -2.29 -19.11
CA ARG A 51 6.99 -2.28 -20.55
C ARG A 51 7.85 -3.46 -20.97
N GLY A 52 7.26 -4.39 -21.70
CA GLY A 52 7.90 -5.60 -22.22
C GLY A 52 8.17 -5.49 -23.72
N SER A 53 7.56 -6.39 -24.47
CA SER A 53 7.78 -6.55 -25.91
C SER A 53 6.43 -6.70 -26.63
N GLU A 54 6.39 -6.37 -27.92
CA GLU A 54 5.22 -6.62 -28.81
C GLU A 54 4.78 -8.08 -28.83
N LYS A 55 5.71 -8.99 -28.53
CA LYS A 55 5.48 -10.43 -28.50
C LYS A 55 5.01 -10.94 -27.14
N ALA A 56 4.90 -10.08 -26.12
CA ALA A 56 4.48 -10.49 -24.80
C ALA A 56 3.01 -10.91 -24.81
N GLU A 57 2.71 -12.06 -24.21
CA GLU A 57 1.34 -12.58 -24.07
C GLU A 57 0.81 -12.41 -22.65
N PHE A 58 1.74 -12.39 -21.69
CA PHE A 58 1.44 -12.45 -20.28
C PHE A 58 2.54 -11.77 -19.46
N TYR A 59 2.14 -11.02 -18.43
CA TYR A 59 3.03 -10.29 -17.55
C TYR A 59 2.84 -10.71 -16.11
N ARG A 60 3.93 -10.67 -15.34
CA ARG A 60 3.96 -10.96 -13.91
C ARG A 60 4.76 -9.90 -13.18
N LEU A 61 4.15 -9.33 -12.15
CA LEU A 61 4.80 -8.51 -11.15
C LEU A 61 5.30 -9.41 -10.02
N GLU A 62 6.60 -9.34 -9.75
CA GLU A 62 7.29 -10.11 -8.73
C GLU A 62 7.76 -9.17 -7.61
N LYS A 63 7.65 -9.62 -6.35
CA LYS A 63 8.18 -8.93 -5.17
C LYS A 63 9.25 -9.80 -4.53
N MET A 64 10.32 -9.17 -4.04
CA MET A 64 11.33 -9.86 -3.23
C MET A 64 10.81 -10.10 -1.81
N GLU A 65 10.77 -11.36 -1.39
CA GLU A 65 10.43 -11.82 -0.03
C GLU A 65 11.57 -12.68 0.49
N GLY A 66 12.38 -12.15 1.41
CA GLY A 66 13.62 -12.80 1.86
C GLY A 66 14.63 -12.91 0.71
N SER A 67 15.04 -14.14 0.37
CA SER A 67 15.95 -14.43 -0.75
C SER A 67 15.23 -14.82 -2.05
N GLU A 68 13.89 -14.87 -2.06
CA GLU A 68 13.11 -15.37 -3.18
C GLU A 68 12.29 -14.26 -3.86
N ARG A 69 12.11 -14.38 -5.18
CA ARG A 69 11.17 -13.54 -5.94
C ARG A 69 9.85 -14.27 -6.07
N LYS A 70 8.78 -13.65 -5.57
CA LYS A 70 7.43 -14.21 -5.59
C LYS A 70 6.54 -13.40 -6.51
N GLY A 71 5.84 -14.07 -7.41
CA GLY A 71 4.81 -13.43 -8.24
C GLY A 71 3.65 -13.00 -7.35
N ILE A 72 3.28 -11.72 -7.39
CA ILE A 72 2.18 -11.17 -6.60
C ILE A 72 0.96 -10.79 -7.45
N LYS A 73 1.16 -10.52 -8.74
CA LYS A 73 0.07 -10.14 -9.65
C LYS A 73 0.43 -10.51 -11.08
N ASP A 74 -0.57 -10.99 -11.80
CA ASP A 74 -0.46 -11.60 -13.11
C ASP A 74 -1.48 -10.95 -14.05
N VAL A 75 -1.09 -10.62 -15.27
CA VAL A 75 -1.94 -9.94 -16.27
C VAL A 75 -1.74 -10.60 -17.63
N LEU A 76 -2.80 -11.18 -18.18
CA LEU A 76 -2.81 -11.73 -19.55
C LEU A 76 -3.24 -10.62 -20.50
N LYS A 77 -2.27 -10.02 -21.19
CA LYS A 77 -2.51 -8.92 -22.12
C LYS A 77 -1.43 -8.92 -23.19
N ALA A 78 -1.86 -8.95 -24.45
CA ALA A 78 -0.98 -8.88 -25.61
C ALA A 78 -0.68 -7.42 -25.98
N GLU A 79 -0.06 -6.70 -25.05
CA GLU A 79 0.31 -5.29 -25.20
C GLU A 79 1.80 -5.10 -24.85
N ILE A 80 2.42 -4.06 -25.41
CA ILE A 80 3.81 -3.70 -25.13
C ILE A 80 3.97 -3.24 -23.68
N GLU A 81 2.92 -2.66 -23.11
CA GLU A 81 2.94 -2.06 -21.78
C GLU A 81 1.68 -2.43 -21.03
N VAL A 82 1.82 -2.79 -19.75
CA VAL A 82 0.72 -3.15 -18.86
C VAL A 82 0.86 -2.49 -17.51
N GLU A 83 -0.27 -2.32 -16.84
CA GLU A 83 -0.35 -1.67 -15.54
C GLU A 83 -0.71 -2.66 -14.43
N PHE A 84 -0.05 -2.51 -13.29
CA PHE A 84 -0.36 -3.20 -12.06
C PHE A 84 -0.65 -2.19 -10.95
N SER A 85 -1.92 -2.01 -10.60
CA SER A 85 -2.28 -1.13 -9.47
C SER A 85 -2.36 -1.88 -8.14
N LEU A 86 -1.81 -1.26 -7.11
CA LEU A 86 -2.08 -1.53 -5.69
C LEU A 86 -2.89 -0.34 -5.14
N SER A 87 -4.12 -0.59 -4.69
CA SER A 87 -5.06 0.47 -4.32
C SER A 87 -4.96 0.93 -2.87
N SER A 88 -4.40 0.09 -1.97
CA SER A 88 -4.22 0.42 -0.57
C SER A 88 -2.88 -0.13 -0.09
N VAL A 89 -1.86 0.72 -0.18
CA VAL A 89 -0.48 0.38 0.20
C VAL A 89 -0.36 0.35 1.72
N THR A 90 0.30 -0.68 2.22
CA THR A 90 0.63 -0.86 3.64
C THR A 90 2.12 -1.14 3.79
N TRP A 91 2.63 -1.17 5.01
CA TRP A 91 4.04 -1.46 5.26
C TRP A 91 4.52 -2.78 4.63
N SER A 92 3.66 -3.82 4.57
CA SER A 92 4.01 -5.11 3.95
C SER A 92 4.22 -5.03 2.43
N HIS A 93 3.69 -3.98 1.79
CA HIS A 93 3.88 -3.72 0.36
C HIS A 93 5.20 -3.01 0.08
N ALA A 94 5.88 -2.44 1.07
CA ALA A 94 7.22 -1.89 0.85
C ALA A 94 8.21 -2.99 0.45
N GLY A 95 9.18 -2.65 -0.40
CA GLY A 95 10.25 -3.55 -0.83
C GLY A 95 10.57 -3.45 -2.32
N ILE A 96 11.29 -4.46 -2.81
CA ILE A 96 11.84 -4.47 -4.17
C ILE A 96 10.93 -5.26 -5.11
N TYR A 97 10.55 -4.61 -6.22
CA TYR A 97 9.69 -5.14 -7.26
C TYR A 97 10.46 -5.38 -8.56
N TYR A 98 10.00 -6.38 -9.31
CA TYR A 98 10.50 -6.74 -10.63
C TYR A 98 9.32 -7.06 -11.54
N CYS A 99 9.47 -6.85 -12.84
CA CYS A 99 8.51 -7.33 -13.82
C CYS A 99 9.16 -8.33 -14.77
N ARG A 100 8.37 -9.29 -15.22
CA ARG A 100 8.71 -10.24 -16.28
C ARG A 100 7.52 -10.44 -17.19
N TYR A 101 7.79 -10.83 -18.43
CA TYR A 101 6.76 -11.27 -19.33
C TYR A 101 7.08 -12.65 -19.91
N PHE A 102 6.04 -13.32 -20.36
CA PHE A 102 6.10 -14.62 -21.00
C PHE A 102 5.75 -14.47 -22.47
N HIS A 103 6.49 -15.18 -23.31
CA HIS A 103 6.23 -15.28 -24.74
C HIS A 103 6.44 -16.72 -25.18
N SER A 104 5.46 -17.26 -25.91
CA SER A 104 5.45 -18.63 -26.43
C SER A 104 5.66 -19.70 -25.34
N THR A 105 6.89 -20.00 -24.97
CA THR A 105 7.24 -21.11 -24.06
C THR A 105 8.21 -20.72 -22.95
N CYS A 106 8.73 -19.49 -22.93
CA CYS A 106 9.73 -19.07 -21.96
C CYS A 106 9.49 -17.66 -21.41
N TRP A 107 10.07 -17.43 -20.23
CA TRP A 107 10.05 -16.15 -19.54
C TRP A 107 11.21 -15.25 -19.99
N SER A 108 10.92 -13.95 -20.19
CA SER A 108 11.93 -12.90 -20.31
C SER A 108 12.80 -12.84 -19.08
N GLU A 109 13.95 -12.17 -19.13
CA GLU A 109 14.64 -11.78 -17.88
C GLU A 109 13.77 -10.87 -17.00
N SER A 110 14.11 -10.79 -15.71
CA SER A 110 13.56 -9.77 -14.80
C SER A 110 14.02 -8.37 -15.20
N SER A 111 13.12 -7.40 -15.04
CA SER A 111 13.47 -5.99 -15.12
C SER A 111 14.54 -5.61 -14.11
N ASN A 112 15.06 -4.39 -14.23
CA ASN A 112 15.79 -3.77 -13.12
C ASN A 112 14.87 -3.63 -11.89
N PRO A 113 15.44 -3.67 -10.67
CA PRO A 113 14.67 -3.55 -9.45
C PRO A 113 14.01 -2.17 -9.33
N LEU A 114 12.81 -2.12 -8.77
CA LEU A 114 12.15 -0.90 -8.35
C LEU A 114 11.83 -1.00 -6.85
N GLU A 115 12.39 -0.08 -6.06
CA GLU A 115 12.13 0.01 -4.63
C GLU A 115 10.87 0.83 -4.36
N LEU A 116 9.90 0.22 -3.68
CA LEU A 116 8.70 0.88 -3.19
C LEU A 116 8.86 1.17 -1.70
N PHE A 117 8.65 2.41 -1.32
CA PHE A 117 8.69 2.88 0.05
C PHE A 117 7.29 3.23 0.51
N SER A 118 6.87 2.67 1.64
CA SER A 118 5.65 3.06 2.34
C SER A 118 6.02 3.82 3.60
N PHE A 119 5.42 5.00 3.78
CA PHE A 119 5.55 5.77 5.00
C PHE A 119 4.23 5.74 5.79
N PRO A 120 4.28 5.51 7.11
CA PRO A 120 3.08 5.32 7.93
C PRO A 120 2.30 6.63 8.16
N PHE A 121 2.98 7.77 8.12
CA PHE A 121 2.38 9.08 8.32
C PHE A 121 3.13 10.16 7.54
N VAL A 122 2.42 10.87 6.66
CA VAL A 122 2.86 12.15 6.13
C VAL A 122 1.96 13.24 6.68
N ALA A 123 2.58 14.16 7.41
CA ALA A 123 1.95 15.37 7.86
C ALA A 123 2.49 16.57 7.10
N TRP A 124 1.78 17.68 7.24
CA TRP A 124 2.18 18.99 6.73
C TRP A 124 3.59 19.41 7.12
N ASN A 125 4.06 19.02 8.31
CA ASN A 125 5.43 19.31 8.75
C ASN A 125 6.51 18.51 8.00
N HIS A 126 6.14 17.49 7.22
CA HIS A 126 7.03 16.76 6.33
C HIS A 126 7.02 17.33 4.90
N ALA A 127 6.14 18.28 4.58
CA ALA A 127 6.15 18.92 3.27
C ALA A 127 7.44 19.74 3.08
N GLY A 128 8.02 19.68 1.89
CA GLY A 128 9.26 20.41 1.60
C GLY A 128 10.05 19.83 0.44
N THR A 129 11.19 20.44 0.17
CA THR A 129 12.10 20.04 -0.91
C THR A 129 13.24 19.19 -0.37
N TYR A 130 13.34 17.97 -0.87
CA TYR A 130 14.36 17.00 -0.47
C TYR A 130 15.45 16.87 -1.54
N TYR A 131 16.69 16.67 -1.10
CA TYR A 131 17.84 16.42 -1.96
C TYR A 131 18.58 15.19 -1.47
N CYS A 132 19.04 14.35 -2.38
CA CYS A 132 19.91 13.24 -2.06
C CYS A 132 21.38 13.68 -2.09
N LEU A 133 22.11 13.26 -1.07
CA LEU A 133 23.55 13.47 -0.90
C LEU A 133 24.16 12.13 -0.50
N TYR A 134 25.27 11.77 -1.14
CA TYR A 134 26.03 10.59 -0.73
C TYR A 134 27.44 11.00 -0.32
N ARG A 135 27.99 10.27 0.63
CA ARG A 135 29.35 10.49 1.12
C ARG A 135 30.27 9.47 0.49
N HIS A 136 31.31 9.94 -0.17
CA HIS A 136 32.39 9.07 -0.65
C HIS A 136 33.67 9.44 0.11
N SER A 137 34.17 8.48 0.89
CA SER A 137 35.26 8.70 1.86
C SER A 137 34.88 9.78 2.88
N SER A 138 35.46 10.98 2.76
CA SER A 138 35.25 12.11 3.68
C SER A 138 34.51 13.30 3.06
N ASP A 139 34.27 13.26 1.74
CA ASP A 139 33.64 14.37 1.00
C ASP A 139 32.18 14.04 0.63
N TRP A 140 31.35 15.09 0.64
CA TRP A 140 29.96 15.00 0.22
C TRP A 140 29.83 15.26 -1.28
N SER A 141 28.95 14.50 -1.93
CA SER A 141 28.55 14.78 -3.31
C SER A 141 27.84 16.13 -3.42
N LYS A 142 27.72 16.62 -4.65
CA LYS A 142 26.74 17.69 -4.92
C LYS A 142 25.31 17.16 -4.65
N PRO A 143 24.38 18.03 -4.22
CA PRO A 143 22.97 17.66 -4.09
C PRO A 143 22.39 17.17 -5.42
N SER A 144 21.48 16.21 -5.37
CA SER A 144 20.68 15.77 -6.53
C SER A 144 19.70 16.85 -6.98
N ASP A 145 18.96 16.57 -8.06
CA ASP A 145 17.77 17.36 -8.39
C ASP A 145 16.76 17.33 -7.22
N PRO A 146 16.07 18.45 -6.95
CA PRO A 146 15.11 18.57 -5.84
C PRO A 146 13.87 17.69 -6.06
N LEU A 147 13.42 17.03 -5.00
CA LEU A 147 12.11 16.38 -4.94
C LEU A 147 11.18 17.17 -4.02
N GLU A 148 10.12 17.76 -4.57
CA GLU A 148 9.10 18.45 -3.76
C GLU A 148 8.05 17.46 -3.25
N LEU A 149 8.00 17.30 -1.93
CA LEU A 149 6.93 16.57 -1.26
C LEU A 149 5.79 17.53 -0.92
N VAL A 150 4.73 17.46 -1.72
CA VAL A 150 3.48 18.19 -1.47
C VAL A 150 2.52 17.25 -0.75
N VAL A 151 2.01 17.69 0.41
CA VAL A 151 0.98 16.96 1.16
C VAL A 151 -0.37 17.55 0.77
N THR A 152 -1.30 16.72 0.34
CA THR A 152 -2.69 17.13 0.08
C THR A 152 -3.59 16.67 1.23
N ASP A 153 -4.60 17.49 1.58
CA ASP A 153 -5.45 17.37 2.78
C ASP A 153 -6.10 15.99 3.02
N ALA A 154 -6.20 15.14 2.00
CA ALA A 154 -6.86 13.83 2.09
C ALA A 154 -6.17 12.82 3.06
N ALA A 155 -4.86 12.93 3.29
CA ALA A 155 -4.13 11.92 4.08
C ALA A 155 -3.95 12.27 5.57
N ALA A 156 -4.01 13.56 5.94
CA ALA A 156 -3.62 14.01 7.28
C ALA A 156 -4.80 14.35 8.21
N LEU A 157 -6.00 14.61 7.66
CA LEU A 157 -7.14 15.13 8.44
C LEU A 157 -8.25 14.10 8.72
N ASP A 158 -8.34 12.98 7.99
CA ASP A 158 -9.53 12.12 8.08
C ASP A 158 -9.74 11.50 9.47
N TYR A 159 -8.67 11.08 10.15
CA TYR A 159 -8.80 10.41 11.46
C TYR A 159 -8.95 11.40 12.63
N THR A 160 -8.28 12.55 12.60
CA THR A 160 -8.36 13.57 13.66
C THR A 160 -9.66 14.35 13.59
N VAL A 161 -10.10 14.74 12.40
CA VAL A 161 -11.38 15.43 12.20
C VAL A 161 -12.53 14.48 12.47
N GLY A 162 -12.46 13.24 11.96
CA GLY A 162 -13.48 12.23 12.24
C GLY A 162 -13.65 11.96 13.73
N ASN A 163 -12.55 11.84 14.48
CA ASN A 163 -12.59 11.64 15.93
C ASN A 163 -13.05 12.90 16.68
N LEU A 164 -12.64 14.10 16.27
CA LEU A 164 -13.08 15.35 16.87
C LEU A 164 -14.59 15.57 16.67
N VAL A 165 -15.09 15.34 15.45
CA VAL A 165 -16.52 15.43 15.12
C VAL A 165 -17.32 14.42 15.95
N ARG A 166 -16.82 13.18 16.10
CA ARG A 166 -17.44 12.16 16.96
C ARG A 166 -17.46 12.58 18.43
N LEU A 167 -16.39 13.19 18.94
CA LEU A 167 -16.33 13.69 20.33
C LEU A 167 -17.29 14.86 20.55
N ILE A 168 -17.38 15.80 19.61
CA ILE A 168 -18.32 16.93 19.67
C ILE A 168 -19.76 16.41 19.66
N LEU A 169 -20.11 15.50 18.74
CA LEU A 169 -21.44 14.88 18.66
C LEU A 169 -21.79 14.13 19.96
N ALA A 170 -20.87 13.33 20.49
CA ALA A 170 -21.06 12.63 21.76
C ALA A 170 -21.29 13.61 22.92
N GLY A 171 -20.52 14.70 22.98
CA GLY A 171 -20.70 15.76 23.98
C GLY A 171 -22.07 16.44 23.90
N LEU A 172 -22.53 16.79 22.70
CA LEU A 172 -23.85 17.40 22.49
C LEU A 172 -25.00 16.47 22.94
N VAL A 173 -24.90 15.17 22.64
CA VAL A 173 -25.89 14.18 23.09
C VAL A 173 -25.90 14.08 24.62
N LEU A 174 -24.74 14.05 25.26
CA LEU A 174 -24.66 14.01 26.74
C LEU A 174 -25.24 15.27 27.39
N ILE A 175 -25.01 16.45 26.80
CA ILE A 175 -25.59 17.71 27.29
C ILE A 175 -27.12 17.69 27.20
N LEU A 176 -27.68 17.27 26.06
CA LEU A 176 -29.13 17.15 25.87
C LEU A 176 -29.76 16.16 26.87
N LEU A 177 -29.15 14.99 27.04
CA LEU A 177 -29.60 14.02 28.04
C LEU A 177 -29.52 14.58 29.47
N GLY A 178 -28.46 15.32 29.78
CA GLY A 178 -28.31 16.02 31.06
C GLY A 178 -29.43 17.02 31.32
N ILE A 179 -29.78 17.85 30.33
CA ILE A 179 -30.87 18.82 30.43
C ILE A 179 -32.20 18.10 30.69
N LEU A 180 -32.52 17.05 29.92
CA LEU A 180 -33.75 16.27 30.10
C LEU A 180 -33.85 15.62 31.49
N LEU A 181 -32.73 15.11 32.02
CA LEU A 181 -32.69 14.54 33.37
C LEU A 181 -32.89 15.61 34.45
N ILE A 182 -32.32 16.80 34.28
CA ILE A 182 -32.51 17.92 35.21
C ILE A 182 -33.96 18.38 35.20
N GLU A 183 -34.57 18.53 34.02
CA GLU A 183 -35.98 18.90 33.88
C GLU A 183 -36.88 17.86 34.53
N HIS A 184 -36.63 16.57 34.28
CA HIS A 184 -37.38 15.47 34.90
C HIS A 184 -37.23 15.47 36.42
N TRP A 185 -36.01 15.67 36.93
CA TRP A 185 -35.75 15.75 38.36
C TRP A 185 -36.46 16.93 39.01
N GLN A 186 -36.38 18.12 38.40
CA GLN A 186 -37.08 19.32 38.91
C GLN A 186 -38.60 19.15 38.89
N SER A 187 -39.15 18.54 37.84
CA SER A 187 -40.58 18.23 37.72
C SER A 187 -41.04 17.26 38.83
N SER A 188 -40.30 16.16 39.02
CA SER A 188 -40.56 15.20 40.10
C SER A 188 -40.50 15.85 41.49
N ARG A 189 -39.52 16.75 41.70
CA ARG A 189 -39.37 17.48 42.97
C ARG A 189 -40.52 18.46 43.21
N ARG A 190 -40.98 19.17 42.16
CA ARG A 190 -42.16 20.05 42.24
C ARG A 190 -43.41 19.24 42.60
N HIS A 191 -43.59 18.08 42.00
CA HIS A 191 -44.74 17.20 42.29
C HIS A 191 -44.75 16.66 43.74
N LYS A 192 -43.57 16.41 44.33
CA LYS A 192 -43.42 15.99 45.75
C LYS A 192 -43.55 17.13 46.76
N ASN A 193 -43.40 18.38 46.32
CA ASN A 193 -43.62 19.55 47.18
C ASN A 193 -45.10 19.91 47.24
N TRP A 194 -45.84 19.75 46.13
CA TRP A 194 -47.30 19.97 46.09
C TRP A 194 -48.08 18.98 46.98
N SER A 195 -47.61 17.76 47.15
CA SER A 195 -48.24 16.75 48.00
C SER A 195 -47.86 16.83 49.50
N ARG A 196 -47.08 17.84 49.90
CA ARG A 196 -46.65 18.07 51.30
C ARG A 196 -47.17 19.36 51.92
N GLU A 197 -48.05 20.11 51.25
CA GLU A 197 -48.80 21.19 51.90
C GLU A 197 -49.86 20.57 52.84
N PRO A 198 -49.78 20.78 54.17
CA PRO A 198 -50.84 20.37 55.08
C PRO A 198 -52.03 21.30 54.91
N LEU A 199 -53.24 20.73 54.76
CA LEU A 199 -54.49 21.48 54.93
C LEU A 199 -54.47 22.13 56.33
N SER A 200 -54.43 23.46 56.34
CA SER A 200 -54.74 24.27 57.52
C SER A 200 -56.25 24.45 57.60
N GLU A 201 -56.89 23.69 58.50
CA GLU A 201 -57.92 24.12 59.48
C GLU A 201 -58.47 22.91 60.24
#